data_AF-A0A933V442-F1
#
_entry.id   AF-A0A933V442-F1
#
_cell.length_a   1.000
_cell.length_b   1.000
_cell.length_c   1.000
_cell.angle_alpha   90.00
_cell.angle_beta   90.00
_cell.angle_gamma   90.00
#
_symmetry.space_group_name_H-M   'P 1'
#
loop_
_entity.id
_entity.type
_entity.pdbx_description
1 polymer ?
#
loop_
_entity_poly.entity_id
_entity_poly.type
_entity_poly.pdbx_seq_one_letter_code
_entity_poly.pdbx_strand_id
1 'polypeptide(L)'
;NTIANNDSTATGALAFAAGDANSTPQPAGVVSAPHSAVLQALIALPGEPTYSNPTILNNIIWHNRSFYNDATLNGGAGGLAPNPAGPYWDLGVVNAVGVPPTLTSASSILSGGADPAFVLGYTNALASATVIDEGGNNINVGFTPLDPAAGNYHVAAASPAVDAGSNAASVPSTDFDGDYRPRSAANPADIGADEQPGAVPPPPFPVLTVLDTFNRANAPNLGANWQQIVDGSAAGIRVNGNQAFCINNALCAGTANLGGANAAWATEFGANQGAGFTFASPNAAARNGASLLLKASVANNGGIRVRYATGNGGQVLVQTTTDAGASFQNHGTLVGSFAQGDTMMATADANGLVTVWKTTAANVTTQLGTVQLPTTGTLSWTTGPGQIGMRLLPNRRVDDFRGGNVQ
;
A
#
# COMPACT_ATOMS: atom_id res chain seq x y z
N ASN A 1 5.13 12.67 -9.76
CA ASN A 1 6.62 12.64 -9.67
C ASN A 1 7.11 13.44 -8.47
N THR A 2 8.35 13.22 -8.04
CA THR A 2 8.99 13.95 -6.94
C THR A 2 10.32 14.56 -7.43
N ILE A 3 10.47 15.88 -7.31
CA ILE A 3 11.71 16.64 -7.56
C ILE A 3 11.99 17.45 -6.31
N ALA A 4 12.88 16.96 -5.46
CA ALA A 4 13.11 17.59 -4.16
C ALA A 4 14.58 17.78 -3.84
N ASN A 5 14.87 18.84 -3.11
CA ASN A 5 16.20 19.20 -2.61
C ASN A 5 17.28 19.27 -3.70
N ASN A 6 16.89 19.62 -4.94
CA ASN A 6 17.86 19.86 -6.00
C ASN A 6 18.54 21.22 -5.80
N ASP A 7 19.74 21.39 -6.35
CA ASP A 7 20.53 22.61 -6.23
C ASP A 7 20.85 23.20 -7.60
N SER A 8 20.51 24.48 -7.78
CA SER A 8 21.01 25.26 -8.90
C SER A 8 22.10 26.20 -8.41
N THR A 9 23.33 26.00 -8.88
CA THR A 9 24.49 26.81 -8.50
C THR A 9 24.63 28.07 -9.36
N ALA A 10 23.91 28.13 -10.49
CA ALA A 10 24.01 29.18 -11.50
C ALA A 10 25.47 29.51 -11.92
N THR A 11 26.32 28.48 -12.05
CA THR A 11 27.74 28.65 -12.43
C THR A 11 28.00 28.44 -13.92
N GLY A 12 26.97 28.11 -14.71
CA GLY A 12 27.08 28.02 -16.16
C GLY A 12 27.24 29.39 -16.82
N ALA A 13 27.95 29.45 -17.95
CA ALA A 13 28.27 30.70 -18.63
C ALA A 13 27.05 31.60 -18.93
N LEU A 14 25.89 30.99 -19.24
CA LEU A 14 24.66 31.72 -19.55
C LEU A 14 23.99 32.37 -18.34
N ALA A 15 24.41 32.04 -17.12
CA ALA A 15 23.93 32.72 -15.91
C ALA A 15 24.63 34.05 -15.66
N PHE A 16 25.74 34.34 -16.36
CA PHE A 16 26.49 35.58 -16.28
C PHE A 16 26.09 36.50 -17.43
N ALA A 17 25.86 37.78 -17.15
CA ALA A 17 25.83 38.77 -18.22
C ALA A 17 27.26 38.98 -18.74
N ALA A 18 27.38 39.45 -19.99
CA ALA A 18 28.68 39.66 -20.61
C ALA A 18 29.53 40.65 -19.79
N GLY A 19 30.66 40.17 -19.26
CA GLY A 19 31.59 40.96 -18.45
C GLY A 19 31.31 40.97 -16.95
N ASP A 20 30.22 40.35 -16.49
CA ASP A 20 29.89 40.30 -15.07
C ASP A 20 30.67 39.20 -14.34
N ALA A 21 31.16 39.52 -13.14
CA ALA A 21 31.80 38.56 -12.24
C ALA A 21 30.79 37.78 -11.38
N ASN A 22 29.56 38.30 -11.25
CA ASN A 22 28.47 37.67 -10.52
C ASN A 22 27.49 37.01 -11.50
N SER A 23 26.97 35.85 -11.13
CA SER A 23 25.88 35.25 -11.91
C SER A 23 24.51 35.67 -11.37
N THR A 24 23.48 35.40 -12.16
CA THR A 24 22.08 35.58 -11.76
C THR A 24 21.53 34.27 -11.22
N PRO A 25 20.80 34.27 -10.08
CA PRO A 25 20.18 33.06 -9.56
C PRO A 25 19.30 32.36 -10.60
N GLN A 26 19.39 31.04 -10.66
CA GLN A 26 18.61 30.22 -11.58
C GLN A 26 17.65 29.30 -10.81
N PRO A 27 16.46 29.00 -11.35
CA PRO A 27 15.55 28.02 -10.77
C PRO A 27 16.19 26.63 -10.69
N ALA A 28 15.74 25.83 -9.72
CA ALA A 28 16.35 24.55 -9.38
C ALA A 28 15.40 23.35 -9.50
N GLY A 29 14.09 23.56 -9.68
CA GLY A 29 13.14 22.48 -9.98
C GLY A 29 12.89 22.32 -11.47
N VAL A 30 11.66 22.54 -11.92
CA VAL A 30 11.27 22.46 -13.33
C VAL A 30 11.47 23.81 -14.02
N VAL A 31 12.24 23.80 -15.11
CA VAL A 31 12.63 24.99 -15.83
C VAL A 31 12.22 24.88 -17.29
N SER A 32 11.68 25.97 -17.83
CA SER A 32 11.37 26.13 -19.25
C SER A 32 12.02 27.41 -19.80
N ALA A 33 12.04 27.54 -21.12
CA ALA A 33 12.53 28.73 -21.82
C ALA A 33 11.60 29.07 -23.00
N PRO A 34 11.59 30.33 -23.46
CA PRO A 34 10.89 30.71 -24.67
C PRO A 34 11.31 29.87 -25.88
N HIS A 35 10.36 29.57 -26.74
CA HIS A 35 10.62 28.96 -28.04
C HIS A 35 11.49 29.89 -28.89
N SER A 36 12.32 29.30 -29.76
CA SER A 36 12.98 30.08 -30.80
C SER A 36 11.92 30.67 -31.74
N ALA A 37 12.23 31.80 -32.39
CA ALA A 37 11.31 32.43 -33.34
C ALA A 37 10.89 31.46 -34.47
N VAL A 38 11.80 30.58 -34.90
CA VAL A 38 11.53 29.56 -35.92
C VAL A 38 10.57 28.50 -35.39
N LEU A 39 10.81 27.98 -34.17
CA LEU A 39 9.91 27.00 -33.55
C LEU A 39 8.52 27.59 -33.33
N GLN A 40 8.45 28.83 -32.83
CA GLN A 40 7.18 29.51 -32.60
C GLN A 40 6.40 29.73 -33.90
N ALA A 41 7.07 30.06 -35.00
CA ALA A 41 6.44 30.21 -36.31
C ALA A 41 5.91 28.89 -36.88
N LEU A 42 6.50 27.75 -36.49
CA LEU A 42 6.04 26.41 -36.89
C LEU A 42 4.87 25.89 -36.04
N ILE A 43 4.73 26.37 -34.80
CA ILE A 43 3.56 26.08 -33.95
C ILE A 43 2.38 26.88 -34.51
N ALA A 44 1.69 26.29 -35.48
CA ALA A 44 0.56 26.90 -36.19
C ALA A 44 -0.77 26.83 -35.42
N LEU A 45 -0.73 26.47 -34.14
CA LEU A 45 -1.91 26.36 -33.27
C LEU A 45 -2.18 27.72 -32.60
N PRO A 46 -3.35 28.35 -32.87
CA PRO A 46 -3.70 29.61 -32.24
C PRO A 46 -3.82 29.47 -30.72
N GLY A 47 -3.19 30.39 -29.98
CA GLY A 47 -3.29 30.46 -28.51
C GLY A 47 -2.24 29.67 -27.75
N GLU A 48 -1.33 28.96 -28.43
CA GLU A 48 -0.20 28.30 -27.77
C GLU A 48 0.79 29.33 -27.19
N PRO A 49 1.26 29.15 -25.94
CA PRO A 49 2.24 30.03 -25.33
C PRO A 49 3.57 30.02 -26.08
N THR A 50 4.32 31.12 -25.95
CA THR A 50 5.65 31.26 -26.57
C THR A 50 6.76 30.51 -25.82
N TYR A 51 6.40 29.57 -24.96
CA TYR A 51 7.30 28.78 -24.12
C TYR A 51 6.62 27.44 -23.82
N SER A 52 7.40 26.44 -23.43
CA SER A 52 6.85 25.13 -23.07
C SER A 52 6.25 25.18 -21.67
N ASN A 53 4.95 24.89 -21.55
CA ASN A 53 4.25 24.77 -20.26
C ASN A 53 3.67 23.35 -20.12
N PRO A 54 4.46 22.39 -19.64
CA PRO A 54 3.99 21.01 -19.53
C PRO A 54 2.90 20.87 -18.46
N THR A 55 2.08 19.82 -18.57
CA THR A 55 1.14 19.45 -17.51
C THR A 55 1.90 18.97 -16.28
N ILE A 56 1.90 19.79 -15.23
CA ILE A 56 2.46 19.45 -13.92
C ILE A 56 1.31 19.09 -12.99
N LEU A 57 0.96 17.79 -12.93
CA LEU A 57 -0.12 17.23 -12.12
C LEU A 57 0.40 16.22 -11.10
N ASN A 58 -0.09 16.25 -9.85
CA ASN A 58 0.29 15.31 -8.78
C ASN A 58 1.80 15.24 -8.55
N ASN A 59 2.50 16.39 -8.55
CA ASN A 59 3.93 16.43 -8.33
C ASN A 59 4.28 17.05 -6.98
N ILE A 60 5.32 16.49 -6.35
CA ILE A 60 6.03 17.17 -5.28
C ILE A 60 7.25 17.83 -5.91
N ILE A 61 7.33 19.16 -5.90
CA ILE A 61 8.49 19.91 -6.38
C ILE A 61 8.93 20.80 -5.22
N TRP A 62 9.85 20.30 -4.39
CA TRP A 62 10.01 20.77 -3.01
C TRP A 62 11.45 21.09 -2.63
N HIS A 63 11.67 22.23 -2.00
CA HIS A 63 12.95 22.69 -1.47
C HIS A 63 14.10 22.66 -2.48
N ASN A 64 13.81 22.92 -3.76
CA ASN A 64 14.86 23.03 -4.76
C ASN A 64 15.57 24.38 -4.61
N ARG A 65 16.82 24.37 -4.13
CA ARG A 65 17.56 25.56 -3.71
C ARG A 65 18.20 26.28 -4.88
N SER A 66 18.04 27.60 -4.91
CA SER A 66 18.62 28.48 -5.91
C SER A 66 19.78 29.26 -5.31
N PHE A 67 20.94 29.17 -5.96
CA PHE A 67 22.15 29.90 -5.62
C PHE A 67 22.66 30.69 -6.83
N TYR A 68 23.60 31.59 -6.58
CA TYR A 68 24.36 32.31 -7.60
C TYR A 68 25.81 32.51 -7.14
N ASN A 69 26.69 32.74 -8.11
CA ASN A 69 28.08 33.11 -7.84
C ASN A 69 28.16 34.60 -7.47
N ASP A 70 28.74 34.87 -6.31
CA ASP A 70 29.06 36.20 -5.84
C ASP A 70 30.58 36.32 -5.64
N ALA A 71 31.22 37.07 -6.54
CA ALA A 71 32.66 37.32 -6.57
C ALA A 71 33.16 38.11 -5.35
N THR A 72 32.27 38.79 -4.61
CA THR A 72 32.67 39.63 -3.45
C THR A 72 32.85 38.82 -2.17
N LEU A 73 32.33 37.59 -2.13
CA LEU A 73 32.44 36.72 -0.96
C LEU A 73 33.88 36.30 -0.67
N ASN A 74 34.11 35.85 0.57
CA ASN A 74 35.41 35.31 1.02
C ASN A 74 36.59 36.27 0.79
N GLY A 75 36.36 37.58 1.00
CA GLY A 75 37.39 38.61 0.81
C GLY A 75 37.74 38.85 -0.65
N GLY A 76 36.78 38.70 -1.57
CA GLY A 76 36.98 38.83 -3.01
C GLY A 76 37.45 37.54 -3.71
N ALA A 77 37.55 36.44 -2.97
CA ALA A 77 37.86 35.13 -3.56
C ALA A 77 36.65 34.51 -4.27
N GLY A 78 35.44 34.98 -4.01
CA GLY A 78 34.18 34.50 -4.58
C GLY A 78 33.54 33.34 -3.81
N GLY A 79 32.29 33.01 -4.14
CA GLY A 79 31.57 31.88 -3.58
C GLY A 79 30.10 31.82 -4.00
N LEU A 80 29.39 30.77 -3.56
CA LEU A 80 27.95 30.65 -3.77
C LEU A 80 27.15 31.36 -2.67
N ALA A 81 26.27 32.26 -3.08
CA ALA A 81 25.26 32.89 -2.23
C ALA A 81 23.86 32.35 -2.56
N PRO A 82 22.96 32.21 -1.57
CA PRO A 82 21.57 31.85 -1.84
C PRO A 82 20.86 32.98 -2.60
N ASN A 83 19.85 32.61 -3.41
CA ASN A 83 19.03 33.58 -4.12
C ASN A 83 18.38 34.59 -3.15
N PRO A 84 18.60 35.91 -3.33
CA PRO A 84 18.07 36.93 -2.43
C PRO A 84 16.54 37.06 -2.47
N ALA A 85 15.88 36.61 -3.54
CA ALA A 85 14.42 36.63 -3.65
C ALA A 85 13.74 35.50 -2.85
N GLY A 86 14.50 34.49 -2.44
CA GLY A 86 14.01 33.33 -1.71
C GLY A 86 14.92 32.12 -1.95
N PRO A 87 15.22 31.32 -0.91
CA PRO A 87 16.20 30.24 -1.03
C PRO A 87 15.73 29.11 -1.95
N TYR A 88 14.42 28.97 -2.19
CA TYR A 88 13.83 27.91 -3.01
C TYR A 88 13.19 28.49 -4.28
N TRP A 89 13.43 27.83 -5.40
CA TRP A 89 12.85 28.21 -6.69
C TRP A 89 12.49 26.95 -7.51
N ASP A 90 11.27 26.48 -7.30
CA ASP A 90 10.78 25.20 -7.84
C ASP A 90 10.37 25.24 -9.30
N LEU A 91 9.76 26.34 -9.75
CA LEU A 91 9.23 26.49 -11.10
C LEU A 91 9.73 27.80 -11.71
N GLY A 92 10.23 27.77 -12.94
CA GLY A 92 10.67 29.00 -13.61
C GLY A 92 10.67 28.93 -15.13
N VAL A 93 10.42 30.07 -15.76
CA VAL A 93 10.69 30.30 -17.17
C VAL A 93 11.87 31.27 -17.27
N VAL A 94 13.01 30.79 -17.75
CA VAL A 94 14.25 31.59 -17.85
C VAL A 94 14.33 32.27 -19.21
N ASN A 95 15.13 33.34 -19.30
CA ASN A 95 15.41 34.08 -20.55
C ASN A 95 14.16 34.65 -21.26
N ALA A 96 13.06 34.84 -20.54
CA ALA A 96 11.88 35.52 -21.05
C ALA A 96 12.12 37.03 -21.16
N VAL A 97 11.64 37.64 -22.25
CA VAL A 97 11.67 39.10 -22.43
C VAL A 97 10.49 39.72 -21.69
N GLY A 98 10.74 40.70 -20.81
CA GLY A 98 9.71 41.37 -20.02
C GLY A 98 9.43 40.65 -18.70
N VAL A 99 8.17 40.66 -18.24
CA VAL A 99 7.76 39.93 -17.04
C VAL A 99 7.77 38.43 -17.36
N PRO A 100 8.60 37.60 -16.70
CA PRO A 100 8.65 36.18 -17.00
C PRO A 100 7.30 35.50 -16.73
N PRO A 101 6.78 34.70 -17.67
CA PRO A 101 5.59 33.90 -17.40
C PRO A 101 5.91 32.80 -16.38
N THR A 102 4.87 32.24 -15.76
CA THR A 102 4.99 31.17 -14.77
C THR A 102 4.56 29.83 -15.35
N LEU A 103 5.23 28.76 -14.94
CA LEU A 103 4.73 27.40 -15.16
C LEU A 103 3.53 27.16 -14.25
N THR A 104 2.55 26.41 -14.75
CA THR A 104 1.33 26.10 -14.00
C THR A 104 1.34 24.67 -13.50
N SER A 105 0.99 24.48 -12.23
CA SER A 105 0.79 23.15 -11.64
C SER A 105 -0.63 22.99 -11.11
N ALA A 106 -1.07 21.73 -11.02
CA ALA A 106 -2.34 21.34 -10.45
C ALA A 106 -2.11 20.18 -9.46
N SER A 107 -2.86 20.15 -8.37
CA SER A 107 -2.77 19.12 -7.32
C SER A 107 -1.31 18.76 -6.99
N SER A 108 -0.47 19.77 -6.79
CA SER A 108 0.97 19.60 -6.61
C SER A 108 1.42 20.35 -5.36
N ILE A 109 2.47 19.85 -4.70
CA ILE A 109 3.08 20.48 -3.54
C ILE A 109 4.35 21.19 -4.01
N LEU A 110 4.41 22.51 -3.79
CA LEU A 110 5.57 23.37 -4.05
C LEU A 110 6.14 23.90 -2.74
N SER A 111 7.40 24.38 -2.75
CA SER A 111 8.00 25.09 -1.61
C SER A 111 7.15 26.29 -1.22
N GLY A 112 6.87 26.42 0.07
CA GLY A 112 5.91 27.39 0.62
C GLY A 112 4.51 26.80 0.86
N GLY A 113 4.25 25.57 0.38
CA GLY A 113 3.11 24.75 0.79
C GLY A 113 3.37 23.96 2.08
N ALA A 114 2.49 23.00 2.36
CA ALA A 114 2.67 22.06 3.48
C ALA A 114 3.83 21.09 3.20
N ASP A 115 4.59 20.75 4.24
CA ASP A 115 5.71 19.82 4.15
C ASP A 115 5.22 18.43 3.66
N PRO A 116 5.76 17.90 2.55
CA PRO A 116 5.40 16.59 2.02
C PRO A 116 5.79 15.42 2.94
N ALA A 117 6.51 15.67 4.04
CA ALA A 117 6.82 14.72 5.09
C ALA A 117 7.47 13.43 4.55
N PHE A 118 8.57 13.57 3.81
CA PHE A 118 9.36 12.41 3.36
C PHE A 118 9.86 11.58 4.54
N VAL A 119 9.91 10.25 4.39
CA VAL A 119 10.44 9.33 5.40
C VAL A 119 11.88 9.69 5.76
N LEU A 120 12.71 10.02 4.76
CA LEU A 120 14.05 10.55 4.95
C LEU A 120 14.42 11.47 3.78
N GLY A 121 14.32 12.78 3.97
CA GLY A 121 14.82 13.75 2.99
C GLY A 121 16.35 13.78 2.94
N TYR A 122 16.91 13.95 1.74
CA TYR A 122 18.35 14.13 1.54
C TYR A 122 18.66 15.55 1.09
N THR A 123 19.67 16.20 1.67
CA THR A 123 20.10 17.55 1.28
C THR A 123 21.62 17.62 1.24
N ASN A 124 22.18 18.08 0.12
CA ASN A 124 23.62 18.28 -0.01
C ASN A 124 24.07 19.55 0.75
N ALA A 125 25.32 19.56 1.18
CA ALA A 125 26.10 20.76 1.44
C ALA A 125 26.92 21.09 0.19
N LEU A 126 26.95 22.38 -0.15
CA LEU A 126 27.70 22.92 -1.27
C LEU A 126 28.96 23.59 -0.77
N ALA A 127 30.08 23.30 -1.42
CA ALA A 127 31.31 24.07 -1.28
C ALA A 127 31.71 24.55 -2.68
N SER A 128 32.18 25.79 -2.78
CA SER A 128 32.67 26.34 -4.03
C SER A 128 34.08 26.89 -3.87
N ALA A 129 34.92 26.67 -4.87
CA ALA A 129 36.20 27.34 -5.03
C ALA A 129 36.19 28.12 -6.34
N THR A 130 36.57 29.39 -6.26
CA THR A 130 36.52 30.33 -7.36
C THR A 130 37.91 30.92 -7.61
N VAL A 131 38.32 30.97 -8.88
CA VAL A 131 39.54 31.66 -9.32
C VAL A 131 39.10 32.80 -10.24
N ILE A 132 39.45 34.02 -9.86
CA ILE A 132 38.96 35.28 -10.45
C ILE A 132 40.17 36.13 -10.90
N ASP A 133 41.10 35.61 -11.73
CA ASP A 133 42.14 36.48 -12.34
C ASP A 133 42.94 35.91 -13.55
N GLU A 134 42.40 35.02 -14.40
CA GLU A 134 43.17 34.52 -15.57
C GLU A 134 42.45 34.67 -16.92
N GLY A 135 41.63 35.72 -17.09
CA GLY A 135 40.88 35.94 -18.34
C GLY A 135 39.69 34.98 -18.51
N GLY A 136 39.29 34.30 -17.44
CA GLY A 136 38.06 33.53 -17.29
C GLY A 136 37.80 33.21 -15.82
N ASN A 137 36.53 33.05 -15.44
CA ASN A 137 36.16 32.62 -14.09
C ASN A 137 36.13 31.09 -14.04
N ASN A 138 36.99 30.48 -13.21
CA ASN A 138 36.88 29.06 -12.91
C ASN A 138 36.12 28.90 -11.59
N ILE A 139 34.95 28.25 -11.65
CA ILE A 139 34.12 27.98 -10.49
C ILE A 139 33.96 26.48 -10.36
N ASN A 140 34.61 25.90 -9.36
CA ASN A 140 34.47 24.50 -9.03
C ASN A 140 33.48 24.33 -7.88
N VAL A 141 32.54 23.39 -8.01
CA VAL A 141 31.53 23.08 -6.98
C VAL A 141 31.71 21.65 -6.50
N GLY A 142 31.84 21.49 -5.19
CA GLY A 142 31.80 20.22 -4.49
C GLY A 142 30.46 20.02 -3.79
N PHE A 143 29.93 18.80 -3.86
CA PHE A 143 28.72 18.37 -3.17
C PHE A 143 29.12 17.33 -2.12
N THR A 144 28.68 17.54 -0.87
CA THR A 144 28.89 16.55 0.20
C THR A 144 27.67 16.45 1.11
N PRO A 145 27.34 15.28 1.69
CA PRO A 145 27.92 13.98 1.37
C PRO A 145 27.58 13.54 -0.07
N LEU A 146 28.12 12.41 -0.51
CA LEU A 146 27.66 11.69 -1.70
C LEU A 146 27.27 10.30 -1.21
N ASP A 147 26.05 10.18 -0.71
CA ASP A 147 25.57 8.95 -0.10
C ASP A 147 24.27 8.49 -0.78
N PRO A 148 24.30 7.43 -1.60
CA PRO A 148 23.12 6.92 -2.29
C PRO A 148 22.10 6.29 -1.34
N ALA A 149 22.46 5.99 -0.08
CA ALA A 149 21.54 5.47 0.94
C ALA A 149 20.94 6.58 1.83
N ALA A 150 21.36 7.83 1.66
CA ALA A 150 20.98 8.92 2.56
C ALA A 150 19.60 9.55 2.27
N GLY A 151 18.81 8.99 1.34
CA GLY A 151 17.47 9.47 1.03
C GLY A 151 16.44 8.35 0.93
N ASN A 152 15.26 8.59 1.50
CA ASN A 152 14.02 7.84 1.30
C ASN A 152 12.89 8.83 1.03
N TYR A 153 12.56 9.01 -0.25
CA TYR A 153 11.55 9.95 -0.74
C TYR A 153 10.12 9.39 -0.78
N HIS A 154 9.88 8.21 -0.18
CA HIS A 154 8.53 7.82 0.19
C HIS A 154 7.94 8.88 1.12
N VAL A 155 6.63 9.13 1.02
CA VAL A 155 5.95 10.07 1.90
C VAL A 155 5.57 9.37 3.21
N ALA A 156 5.39 10.08 4.31
CA ALA A 156 4.92 9.46 5.55
C ALA A 156 3.41 9.26 5.53
N ALA A 157 2.88 8.33 6.33
CA ALA A 157 1.44 8.05 6.44
C ALA A 157 0.57 9.27 6.82
N ALA A 158 1.15 10.27 7.50
CA ALA A 158 0.47 11.51 7.87
C ALA A 158 0.79 12.69 6.92
N SER A 159 1.42 12.41 5.78
CA SER A 159 1.80 13.44 4.82
C SER A 159 0.56 14.12 4.23
N PRO A 160 0.61 15.44 4.00
CA PRO A 160 -0.44 16.15 3.26
C PRO A 160 -0.54 15.73 1.78
N ALA A 161 0.40 14.92 1.30
CA ALA A 161 0.36 14.35 -0.04
C ALA A 161 -0.61 13.16 -0.16
N VAL A 162 -0.94 12.49 0.94
CA VAL A 162 -1.78 11.27 0.96
C VAL A 162 -3.22 11.61 0.60
N ASP A 163 -3.79 10.87 -0.35
CA ASP A 163 -5.15 11.00 -0.89
C ASP A 163 -5.51 12.43 -1.38
N ALA A 164 -4.51 13.26 -1.71
CA ALA A 164 -4.69 14.69 -2.02
C ALA A 164 -4.55 15.05 -3.51
N GLY A 165 -4.22 14.07 -4.36
CA GLY A 165 -4.01 14.26 -5.79
C GLY A 165 -5.28 14.19 -6.64
N SER A 166 -5.09 13.96 -7.93
CA SER A 166 -6.14 13.77 -8.93
C SER A 166 -6.15 12.35 -9.48
N ASN A 167 -7.32 11.84 -9.86
CA ASN A 167 -7.50 10.56 -10.57
C ASN A 167 -7.66 10.74 -12.09
N ALA A 168 -7.17 11.87 -12.64
CA ALA A 168 -7.24 12.12 -14.07
C ALA A 168 -6.55 11.00 -14.87
N ALA A 169 -7.06 10.68 -16.07
CA ALA A 169 -6.54 9.60 -16.91
C ALA A 169 -5.06 9.75 -17.31
N SER A 170 -4.49 10.96 -17.19
CA SER A 170 -3.08 11.23 -17.43
C SER A 170 -2.16 10.81 -16.26
N VAL A 171 -2.74 10.46 -15.11
CA VAL A 171 -2.00 9.97 -13.94
C VAL A 171 -1.60 8.50 -14.20
N PRO A 172 -0.32 8.13 -14.01
CA PRO A 172 0.13 6.75 -14.17
C PRO A 172 -0.64 5.79 -13.26
N SER A 173 -0.90 4.57 -13.76
CA SER A 173 -1.63 3.53 -13.03
C SER A 173 -0.83 2.84 -11.93
N THR A 174 0.48 3.08 -11.89
CA THR A 174 1.38 2.63 -10.83
C THR A 174 2.35 3.73 -10.45
N ASP A 175 2.86 3.67 -9.22
CA ASP A 175 3.87 4.59 -8.70
C ASP A 175 5.30 4.13 -9.07
N PHE A 176 6.31 4.73 -8.44
CA PHE A 176 7.72 4.42 -8.68
C PHE A 176 8.11 2.99 -8.27
N ASP A 177 7.54 2.47 -7.18
CA ASP A 177 7.84 1.16 -6.61
C ASP A 177 6.95 0.05 -7.21
N GLY A 178 5.97 0.43 -8.03
CA GLY A 178 5.06 -0.45 -8.77
C GLY A 178 3.73 -0.69 -8.06
N ASP A 179 3.45 0.05 -6.99
CA ASP A 179 2.17 0.01 -6.29
C ASP A 179 1.06 0.66 -7.13
N TYR A 180 -0.17 0.16 -6.98
CA TYR A 180 -1.31 0.61 -7.79
C TYR A 180 -1.76 2.03 -7.41
N ARG A 181 -2.04 2.85 -8.43
CA ARG A 181 -2.40 4.27 -8.33
C ARG A 181 -3.67 4.61 -9.12
N PRO A 182 -4.69 5.22 -8.51
CA PRO A 182 -4.92 5.33 -7.07
C PRO A 182 -5.23 3.96 -6.46
N ARG A 183 -4.91 3.72 -5.18
CA ARG A 183 -5.13 2.41 -4.53
C ARG A 183 -6.57 1.89 -4.55
N SER A 184 -7.56 2.80 -4.60
CA SER A 184 -8.96 2.44 -4.82
C SER A 184 -9.66 3.53 -5.62
N ALA A 185 -10.75 3.17 -6.31
CA ALA A 185 -11.55 4.16 -7.04
C ALA A 185 -12.20 5.22 -6.12
N ALA A 186 -12.28 4.95 -4.82
CA ALA A 186 -12.87 5.85 -3.82
C ALA A 186 -11.90 6.94 -3.34
N ASN A 187 -10.59 6.71 -3.48
CA ASN A 187 -9.56 7.65 -3.02
C ASN A 187 -8.87 8.33 -4.21
N PRO A 188 -8.54 9.62 -4.11
CA PRO A 188 -7.60 10.25 -5.03
C PRO A 188 -6.21 9.62 -4.91
N ALA A 189 -5.43 9.64 -5.99
CA ALA A 189 -4.02 9.30 -5.95
C ALA A 189 -3.28 10.25 -4.99
N ASP A 190 -2.18 9.79 -4.41
CA ASP A 190 -1.26 10.63 -3.66
C ASP A 190 -0.55 11.62 -4.60
N ILE A 191 -0.15 12.76 -4.05
CA ILE A 191 0.71 13.71 -4.75
C ILE A 191 2.16 13.20 -4.65
N GLY A 192 2.86 13.05 -5.78
CA GLY A 192 4.28 12.68 -5.78
C GLY A 192 4.61 11.46 -6.64
N ALA A 193 5.77 10.87 -6.41
CA ALA A 193 6.21 9.64 -7.08
C ALA A 193 5.80 8.35 -6.36
N ASP A 194 5.39 8.47 -5.11
CA ASP A 194 5.03 7.37 -4.20
C ASP A 194 3.51 7.38 -3.97
N GLU A 195 2.89 6.22 -4.01
CA GLU A 195 1.56 5.99 -3.42
C GLU A 195 1.79 5.39 -2.05
N GLN A 196 1.70 6.23 -1.03
CA GLN A 196 1.83 5.79 0.34
C GLN A 196 0.90 4.59 0.52
N PRO A 197 1.40 3.45 1.03
CA PRO A 197 0.55 2.53 1.73
C PRO A 197 0.09 3.29 2.95
N GLY A 198 -0.94 4.12 2.77
CA GLY A 198 -1.61 4.76 3.87
C GLY A 198 -1.90 3.67 4.90
N ALA A 199 -2.09 4.10 6.14
CA ALA A 199 -3.05 3.36 6.92
C ALA A 199 -4.37 3.44 6.13
N VAL A 200 -4.57 2.52 5.18
CA VAL A 200 -5.88 2.14 4.69
C VAL A 200 -6.66 2.01 5.99
N PRO A 201 -7.68 2.86 6.27
CA PRO A 201 -8.64 2.48 7.28
C PRO A 201 -9.01 1.07 6.85
N PRO A 202 -8.78 0.04 7.70
CA PRO A 202 -9.05 -1.33 7.33
C PRO A 202 -10.32 -1.36 6.51
N PRO A 203 -10.36 -2.04 5.33
CA PRO A 203 -11.54 -2.07 4.49
C PRO A 203 -12.75 -2.16 5.41
N PRO A 204 -13.73 -1.24 5.31
CA PRO A 204 -14.73 -1.03 6.34
C PRO A 204 -15.22 -2.38 6.80
N PHE A 205 -15.04 -2.64 8.10
CA PHE A 205 -15.15 -3.98 8.65
C PHE A 205 -16.38 -4.68 8.07
N PRO A 206 -16.21 -5.79 7.34
CA PRO A 206 -17.36 -6.48 6.76
C PRO A 206 -18.21 -7.01 7.90
N VAL A 207 -19.40 -6.45 8.08
CA VAL A 207 -20.35 -6.89 9.11
C VAL A 207 -20.90 -8.25 8.68
N LEU A 208 -20.26 -9.31 9.14
CA LEU A 208 -20.73 -10.68 8.93
C LEU A 208 -21.84 -11.01 9.94
N THR A 209 -22.98 -11.47 9.44
CA THR A 209 -24.08 -11.93 10.29
C THR A 209 -23.69 -13.19 11.05
N VAL A 210 -24.10 -13.30 12.32
CA VAL A 210 -24.00 -14.56 13.07
C VAL A 210 -25.00 -15.55 12.48
N LEU A 211 -24.49 -16.65 11.92
CA LEU A 211 -25.28 -17.70 11.30
C LEU A 211 -25.61 -18.84 12.28
N ASP A 212 -24.72 -19.11 13.24
CA ASP A 212 -24.92 -20.15 14.25
C ASP A 212 -24.18 -19.80 15.54
N THR A 213 -24.92 -19.62 16.63
CA THR A 213 -24.38 -19.39 17.98
C THR A 213 -24.05 -20.69 18.71
N PHE A 214 -24.37 -21.85 18.11
CA PHE A 214 -24.27 -23.18 18.73
C PHE A 214 -25.00 -23.32 20.09
N ASN A 215 -25.83 -22.35 20.47
CA ASN A 215 -26.51 -22.27 21.76
C ASN A 215 -27.74 -23.20 21.80
N ARG A 216 -27.46 -24.50 21.79
CA ARG A 216 -28.45 -25.59 21.80
C ARG A 216 -27.88 -26.82 22.50
N ALA A 217 -28.75 -27.80 22.79
CA ALA A 217 -28.36 -29.03 23.46
C ALA A 217 -27.26 -29.79 22.69
N ASN A 218 -26.47 -30.57 23.43
CA ASN A 218 -25.44 -31.44 22.84
C ASN A 218 -26.05 -32.29 21.72
N ALA A 219 -25.44 -32.24 20.54
CA ALA A 219 -25.90 -32.95 19.35
C ALA A 219 -24.72 -33.67 18.70
N PRO A 220 -24.93 -34.78 17.97
CA PRO A 220 -23.85 -35.53 17.32
C PRO A 220 -23.34 -34.87 16.03
N ASN A 221 -23.97 -33.79 15.58
CA ASN A 221 -23.62 -32.98 14.40
C ASN A 221 -24.06 -31.52 14.63
N LEU A 222 -23.86 -30.64 13.63
CA LEU A 222 -24.24 -29.22 13.68
C LEU A 222 -25.64 -28.92 13.10
N GLY A 223 -26.37 -29.95 12.64
CA GLY A 223 -27.71 -29.82 12.07
C GLY A 223 -27.75 -29.44 10.59
N ALA A 224 -28.97 -29.29 10.06
CA ALA A 224 -29.24 -29.23 8.61
C ALA A 224 -28.68 -28.01 7.87
N ASN A 225 -28.37 -26.91 8.58
CA ASN A 225 -27.73 -25.75 7.98
C ASN A 225 -26.24 -25.99 7.65
N TRP A 226 -25.67 -27.08 8.14
CA TRP A 226 -24.29 -27.47 7.94
C TRP A 226 -24.20 -28.71 7.08
N GLN A 227 -23.29 -28.67 6.12
CA GLN A 227 -22.83 -29.84 5.39
C GLN A 227 -21.56 -30.37 6.05
N GLN A 228 -21.63 -31.65 6.44
CA GLN A 228 -20.57 -32.34 7.15
C GLN A 228 -20.42 -33.75 6.59
N ILE A 229 -19.24 -34.32 6.74
CA ILE A 229 -19.08 -35.77 6.59
C ILE A 229 -19.69 -36.43 7.83
N VAL A 230 -20.70 -37.25 7.62
CA VAL A 230 -21.46 -37.93 8.66
C VAL A 230 -21.28 -39.44 8.49
N ASP A 231 -20.97 -40.13 9.58
CA ASP A 231 -21.01 -41.59 9.68
C ASP A 231 -22.15 -41.98 10.63
N GLY A 232 -23.13 -42.70 10.08
CA GLY A 232 -24.41 -42.91 10.74
C GLY A 232 -25.13 -41.59 11.06
N SER A 233 -25.11 -41.16 12.32
CA SER A 233 -25.70 -39.90 12.79
C SER A 233 -24.68 -38.89 13.35
N ALA A 234 -23.39 -39.26 13.36
CA ALA A 234 -22.33 -38.49 14.00
C ALA A 234 -21.39 -37.85 12.98
N ALA A 235 -20.99 -36.62 13.26
CA ALA A 235 -19.99 -35.88 12.48
C ALA A 235 -18.75 -35.61 13.33
N GLY A 236 -17.63 -35.29 12.67
CA GLY A 236 -16.38 -34.91 13.35
C GLY A 236 -16.51 -33.64 14.18
N ILE A 237 -17.26 -32.64 13.69
CA ILE A 237 -17.61 -31.41 14.43
C ILE A 237 -19.05 -31.52 14.91
N ARG A 238 -19.30 -31.22 16.18
CA ARG A 238 -20.60 -31.37 16.82
C ARG A 238 -20.91 -30.26 17.81
N VAL A 239 -22.16 -30.13 18.24
CA VAL A 239 -22.50 -29.22 19.35
C VAL A 239 -22.16 -29.89 20.68
N ASN A 240 -21.30 -29.26 21.47
CA ASN A 240 -20.97 -29.74 22.81
C ASN A 240 -20.71 -28.59 23.78
N GLY A 241 -21.55 -28.46 24.80
CA GLY A 241 -21.46 -27.37 25.78
C GLY A 241 -21.71 -26.01 25.14
N ASN A 242 -22.75 -25.92 24.30
CA ASN A 242 -23.15 -24.71 23.58
C ASN A 242 -22.08 -24.15 22.63
N GLN A 243 -21.17 -25.01 22.13
CA GLN A 243 -20.06 -24.64 21.25
C GLN A 243 -19.88 -25.68 20.15
N ALA A 244 -19.30 -25.29 19.03
CA ALA A 244 -18.82 -26.24 18.03
C ALA A 244 -17.51 -26.88 18.53
N PHE A 245 -17.48 -28.21 18.59
CA PHE A 245 -16.37 -29.00 19.11
C PHE A 245 -15.99 -30.11 18.14
N CYS A 246 -14.70 -30.22 17.80
CA CYS A 246 -14.19 -31.37 17.05
C CYS A 246 -13.75 -32.48 18.01
N ILE A 247 -14.32 -33.66 17.80
CA ILE A 247 -14.16 -34.80 18.70
C ILE A 247 -12.80 -35.46 18.53
N ASN A 248 -12.28 -36.13 19.56
CA ASN A 248 -10.98 -36.80 19.46
C ASN A 248 -11.12 -38.26 19.03
N ASN A 249 -11.60 -38.51 17.81
CA ASN A 249 -11.72 -39.84 17.23
C ASN A 249 -11.54 -39.82 15.70
N ALA A 250 -11.72 -40.96 15.05
CA ALA A 250 -11.57 -41.11 13.60
C ALA A 250 -12.48 -40.20 12.74
N LEU A 251 -13.64 -39.75 13.22
CA LEU A 251 -14.51 -38.84 12.46
C LEU A 251 -13.94 -37.42 12.35
N CYS A 252 -13.13 -37.00 13.33
CA CYS A 252 -12.39 -35.74 13.26
C CYS A 252 -10.96 -35.95 12.75
N ALA A 253 -10.31 -37.06 13.09
CA ALA A 253 -8.92 -37.34 12.71
C ALA A 253 -8.76 -37.95 11.31
N GLY A 254 -9.81 -38.54 10.73
CA GLY A 254 -9.73 -39.38 9.53
C GLY A 254 -10.21 -38.74 8.22
N THR A 255 -10.78 -37.53 8.24
CA THR A 255 -11.47 -36.95 7.06
C THR A 255 -10.61 -36.13 6.09
N ALA A 256 -9.28 -36.04 6.29
CA ALA A 256 -8.29 -35.59 5.30
C ALA A 256 -6.89 -35.81 5.88
N ASN A 257 -5.86 -35.96 5.03
CA ASN A 257 -4.44 -36.28 5.31
C ASN A 257 -3.70 -35.44 6.39
N LEU A 258 -4.38 -34.55 7.12
CA LEU A 258 -3.84 -33.67 8.15
C LEU A 258 -4.74 -33.56 9.41
N GLY A 259 -5.52 -34.59 9.73
CA GLY A 259 -6.11 -34.78 11.07
C GLY A 259 -7.14 -33.75 11.55
N GLY A 260 -8.17 -33.44 10.77
CA GLY A 260 -9.26 -32.54 11.16
C GLY A 260 -10.55 -32.74 10.36
N ALA A 261 -11.69 -32.29 10.90
CA ALA A 261 -12.99 -32.31 10.21
C ALA A 261 -13.40 -30.94 9.69
N ASN A 262 -14.18 -30.96 8.61
CA ASN A 262 -14.72 -29.79 7.94
C ASN A 262 -16.24 -29.71 8.20
N ALA A 263 -16.74 -28.49 8.31
CA ALA A 263 -18.15 -28.19 8.25
C ALA A 263 -18.34 -26.94 7.39
N ALA A 264 -19.15 -27.05 6.34
CA ALA A 264 -19.47 -25.93 5.45
C ALA A 264 -20.94 -25.53 5.64
N TRP A 265 -21.25 -24.25 5.51
CA TRP A 265 -22.62 -23.79 5.51
C TRP A 265 -23.31 -24.27 4.24
N ALA A 266 -24.52 -24.80 4.35
CA ALA A 266 -25.20 -25.48 3.25
C ALA A 266 -25.52 -24.55 2.07
N THR A 267 -25.72 -23.26 2.33
CA THR A 267 -25.97 -22.24 1.30
C THR A 267 -24.67 -21.72 0.69
N GLU A 268 -24.68 -21.50 -0.62
CA GLU A 268 -23.60 -20.82 -1.34
C GLU A 268 -23.70 -19.29 -1.23
N PHE A 269 -22.55 -18.64 -1.20
CA PHE A 269 -22.37 -17.19 -1.19
C PHE A 269 -21.68 -16.76 -2.48
N GLY A 270 -21.78 -15.46 -2.81
CA GLY A 270 -21.33 -14.88 -4.07
C GLY A 270 -19.80 -14.81 -4.24
N ALA A 271 -19.42 -14.07 -5.28
CA ALA A 271 -18.02 -13.86 -5.65
C ALA A 271 -17.23 -13.04 -4.60
N ASN A 272 -17.91 -12.30 -3.72
CA ASN A 272 -17.32 -11.66 -2.55
C ASN A 272 -17.98 -12.27 -1.30
N GLN A 273 -17.22 -12.98 -0.48
CA GLN A 273 -17.76 -13.62 0.74
C GLN A 273 -16.79 -13.56 1.91
N GLY A 274 -17.34 -13.70 3.12
CA GLY A 274 -16.57 -13.75 4.36
C GLY A 274 -17.08 -14.75 5.37
N ALA A 275 -16.19 -15.18 6.25
CA ALA A 275 -16.45 -16.11 7.34
C ALA A 275 -15.76 -15.66 8.61
N GLY A 276 -16.30 -16.03 9.77
CA GLY A 276 -15.67 -15.81 11.05
C GLY A 276 -16.12 -16.79 12.12
N PHE A 277 -15.32 -16.94 13.17
CA PHE A 277 -15.73 -17.60 14.41
C PHE A 277 -14.97 -17.00 15.60
N THR A 278 -15.53 -17.19 16.79
CA THR A 278 -14.93 -16.81 18.07
C THR A 278 -14.17 -18.00 18.67
N PHE A 279 -12.95 -17.77 19.14
CA PHE A 279 -12.17 -18.81 19.81
C PHE A 279 -12.73 -19.09 21.20
N ALA A 280 -13.18 -20.32 21.44
CA ALA A 280 -13.81 -20.70 22.70
C ALA A 280 -12.85 -21.27 23.75
N SER A 281 -11.70 -21.80 23.32
CA SER A 281 -10.76 -22.49 24.22
C SER A 281 -9.87 -21.52 25.01
N PRO A 282 -9.78 -21.64 26.35
CA PRO A 282 -8.79 -20.90 27.16
C PRO A 282 -7.36 -21.37 26.90
N ASN A 283 -7.17 -22.64 26.56
CA ASN A 283 -5.85 -23.21 26.25
C ASN A 283 -5.38 -22.82 24.83
N ALA A 284 -4.22 -22.16 24.74
CA ALA A 284 -3.61 -21.70 23.48
C ALA A 284 -3.30 -22.84 22.51
N ALA A 285 -2.79 -23.98 23.00
CA ALA A 285 -2.54 -25.14 22.16
C ALA A 285 -3.84 -25.67 21.54
N ALA A 286 -4.97 -25.51 22.24
CA ALA A 286 -6.29 -25.87 21.77
C ALA A 286 -6.99 -24.79 20.92
N ARG A 287 -6.27 -23.73 20.50
CA ARG A 287 -6.66 -22.82 19.42
C ARG A 287 -5.86 -23.06 18.13
N ASN A 288 -4.66 -23.62 18.24
CA ASN A 288 -3.77 -23.91 17.11
C ASN A 288 -4.43 -24.82 16.06
N GLY A 289 -4.43 -24.38 14.80
CA GLY A 289 -4.95 -25.14 13.66
C GLY A 289 -6.44 -24.96 13.37
N ALA A 290 -7.18 -24.21 14.20
CA ALA A 290 -8.55 -23.82 13.84
C ALA A 290 -8.51 -22.93 12.59
N SER A 291 -9.38 -23.23 11.63
CA SER A 291 -9.34 -22.58 10.31
C SER A 291 -10.71 -22.18 9.83
N LEU A 292 -10.78 -21.03 9.17
CA LEU A 292 -11.92 -20.64 8.34
C LEU A 292 -11.76 -21.26 6.95
N LEU A 293 -12.90 -21.62 6.36
CA LEU A 293 -13.00 -22.04 4.97
C LEU A 293 -13.79 -20.96 4.22
N LEU A 294 -13.27 -20.53 3.08
CA LEU A 294 -13.93 -19.63 2.13
C LEU A 294 -13.89 -20.30 0.77
N LYS A 295 -14.91 -20.03 -0.07
CA LYS A 295 -14.93 -20.52 -1.45
C LYS A 295 -14.84 -22.04 -1.55
N ALA A 296 -15.38 -22.72 -0.54
CA ALA A 296 -15.42 -24.17 -0.49
C ALA A 296 -16.54 -24.70 -1.41
N SER A 297 -16.32 -25.84 -2.05
CA SER A 297 -17.38 -26.60 -2.71
C SER A 297 -17.86 -27.76 -1.82
N VAL A 298 -19.11 -28.20 -2.05
CA VAL A 298 -19.69 -29.36 -1.36
C VAL A 298 -18.78 -30.57 -1.59
N ALA A 299 -18.09 -31.03 -0.53
CA ALA A 299 -17.01 -32.04 -0.50
C ALA A 299 -15.53 -31.57 -0.64
N ASN A 300 -15.20 -30.30 -0.40
CA ASN A 300 -13.82 -29.76 -0.27
C ASN A 300 -12.91 -29.87 -1.51
N ASN A 301 -13.45 -29.98 -2.72
CA ASN A 301 -12.62 -30.21 -3.92
C ASN A 301 -11.81 -28.98 -4.36
N GLY A 302 -12.02 -27.84 -3.71
CA GLY A 302 -11.17 -26.66 -3.77
C GLY A 302 -11.66 -25.60 -2.80
N GLY A 303 -10.77 -24.75 -2.31
CA GLY A 303 -11.15 -23.65 -1.43
C GLY A 303 -9.97 -22.94 -0.77
N ILE A 304 -10.26 -21.82 -0.13
CA ILE A 304 -9.32 -21.05 0.68
C ILE A 304 -9.46 -21.49 2.13
N ARG A 305 -8.32 -21.75 2.77
CA ARG A 305 -8.20 -21.97 4.20
C ARG A 305 -7.41 -20.83 4.84
N VAL A 306 -8.02 -20.18 5.82
CA VAL A 306 -7.35 -19.20 6.69
C VAL A 306 -7.15 -19.85 8.05
N ARG A 307 -5.92 -20.27 8.34
CA ARG A 307 -5.58 -21.11 9.50
C ARG A 307 -4.80 -20.32 10.54
N TYR A 308 -5.27 -20.33 11.79
CA TYR A 308 -4.48 -19.85 12.91
C TYR A 308 -3.41 -20.89 13.30
N ALA A 309 -2.17 -20.43 13.53
CA ALA A 309 -1.10 -21.24 14.08
C ALA A 309 -0.38 -20.52 15.23
N THR A 310 -0.02 -21.25 16.27
CA THR A 310 0.63 -20.69 17.47
C THR A 310 2.16 -20.62 17.37
N GLY A 311 2.75 -21.13 16.28
CA GLY A 311 4.19 -21.00 16.04
C GLY A 311 4.61 -19.54 15.82
N ASN A 312 5.89 -19.22 16.04
CA ASN A 312 6.50 -17.91 15.78
C ASN A 312 5.77 -16.72 16.45
N GLY A 313 5.23 -16.89 17.65
CA GLY A 313 4.50 -15.83 18.37
C GLY A 313 3.04 -15.65 17.97
N GLY A 314 2.52 -16.47 17.05
CA GLY A 314 1.16 -16.40 16.54
C GLY A 314 1.12 -15.88 15.11
N GLN A 315 0.58 -16.69 14.21
CA GLN A 315 0.49 -16.38 12.80
C GLN A 315 -0.82 -16.90 12.19
N VAL A 316 -1.25 -16.27 11.11
CA VAL A 316 -2.38 -16.72 10.28
C VAL A 316 -1.87 -17.04 8.89
N LEU A 317 -2.10 -18.28 8.46
CA LEU A 317 -1.68 -18.77 7.15
C LEU A 317 -2.88 -18.71 6.20
N VAL A 318 -2.70 -18.09 5.03
CA VAL A 318 -3.67 -18.12 3.94
C VAL A 318 -3.23 -19.15 2.93
N GLN A 319 -4.07 -20.16 2.71
CA GLN A 319 -3.72 -21.36 1.98
C GLN A 319 -4.83 -21.76 1.03
N THR A 320 -4.50 -22.46 -0.06
CA THR A 320 -5.50 -23.07 -0.94
C THR A 320 -5.30 -24.57 -1.03
N THR A 321 -6.39 -25.28 -1.35
CA THR A 321 -6.39 -26.70 -1.69
C THR A 321 -7.13 -26.90 -3.01
N THR A 322 -6.74 -27.94 -3.76
CA THR A 322 -7.42 -28.42 -4.97
C THR A 322 -7.74 -29.91 -4.89
N ASP A 323 -7.53 -30.53 -3.72
CA ASP A 323 -7.44 -31.99 -3.57
C ASP A 323 -8.19 -32.54 -2.36
N ALA A 324 -9.39 -32.02 -2.05
CA ALA A 324 -10.13 -32.55 -0.91
C ALA A 324 -9.88 -31.81 0.41
N GLY A 325 -8.92 -30.87 0.43
CA GLY A 325 -8.21 -30.52 1.66
C GLY A 325 -7.18 -31.56 2.11
N ALA A 326 -6.71 -32.44 1.21
CA ALA A 326 -5.66 -33.41 1.53
C ALA A 326 -4.28 -32.73 1.64
N SER A 327 -4.02 -31.72 0.80
CA SER A 327 -2.85 -30.85 0.86
C SER A 327 -3.26 -29.38 0.77
N PHE A 328 -2.38 -28.51 1.28
CA PHE A 328 -2.61 -27.07 1.28
C PHE A 328 -1.34 -26.35 0.90
N GLN A 329 -1.44 -25.50 -0.12
CA GLN A 329 -0.37 -24.61 -0.56
C GLN A 329 -0.46 -23.29 0.19
N ASN A 330 0.65 -22.80 0.75
CA ASN A 330 0.69 -21.54 1.47
C ASN A 330 0.98 -20.38 0.51
N HIS A 331 0.15 -19.33 0.55
CA HIS A 331 0.30 -18.14 -0.29
C HIS A 331 0.72 -16.91 0.51
N GLY A 332 0.51 -16.91 1.83
CA GLY A 332 0.92 -15.82 2.70
C GLY A 332 0.81 -16.17 4.18
N THR A 333 1.62 -15.49 4.98
CA THR A 333 1.65 -15.62 6.43
C THR A 333 1.53 -14.24 7.06
N LEU A 334 0.46 -14.03 7.83
CA LEU A 334 0.18 -12.79 8.54
C LEU A 334 0.54 -12.94 10.02
N VAL A 335 1.06 -11.89 10.64
CA VAL A 335 1.33 -11.89 12.09
C VAL A 335 0.02 -11.66 12.84
N GLY A 336 -0.28 -12.51 13.83
CA GLY A 336 -1.52 -12.37 14.60
C GLY A 336 -1.72 -13.44 15.65
N SER A 337 -2.08 -13.02 16.86
CA SER A 337 -2.38 -13.91 17.98
C SER A 337 -3.84 -13.78 18.41
N PHE A 338 -4.43 -14.89 18.85
CA PHE A 338 -5.82 -14.93 19.30
C PHE A 338 -5.92 -15.52 20.72
N ALA A 339 -6.62 -14.82 21.59
CA ALA A 339 -7.02 -15.25 22.92
C ALA A 339 -8.41 -15.93 22.88
N GLN A 340 -8.86 -16.42 24.03
CA GLN A 340 -10.25 -16.83 24.19
C GLN A 340 -11.16 -15.60 24.06
N GLY A 341 -12.30 -15.75 23.37
CA GLY A 341 -13.24 -14.66 23.11
C GLY A 341 -12.84 -13.75 21.94
N ASP A 342 -11.61 -13.88 21.40
CA ASP A 342 -11.25 -13.19 20.17
C ASP A 342 -11.92 -13.87 18.97
N THR A 343 -12.34 -13.06 18.00
CA THR A 343 -12.94 -13.51 16.75
C THR A 343 -11.94 -13.36 15.62
N MET A 344 -11.69 -14.45 14.87
CA MET A 344 -10.98 -14.41 13.60
C MET A 344 -11.99 -14.31 12.48
N MET A 345 -11.74 -13.38 11.55
CA MET A 345 -12.56 -13.20 10.36
C MET A 345 -11.68 -13.11 9.13
N ALA A 346 -12.19 -13.59 8.02
CA ALA A 346 -11.55 -13.44 6.74
C ALA A 346 -12.58 -13.24 5.62
N THR A 347 -12.21 -12.45 4.62
CA THR A 347 -12.95 -12.30 3.37
C THR A 347 -12.09 -12.72 2.21
N ALA A 348 -12.75 -13.13 1.12
CA ALA A 348 -12.15 -13.32 -0.18
C ALA A 348 -13.05 -12.66 -1.22
N ASP A 349 -12.45 -11.78 -2.03
CA ASP A 349 -13.14 -11.12 -3.13
C ASP A 349 -13.08 -11.94 -4.44
N ALA A 350 -13.73 -11.41 -5.48
CA ALA A 350 -13.77 -12.02 -6.81
C ALA A 350 -12.40 -12.08 -7.51
N ASN A 351 -11.44 -11.26 -7.07
CA ASN A 351 -10.10 -11.16 -7.63
C ASN A 351 -9.07 -12.02 -6.87
N GLY A 352 -9.49 -12.72 -5.82
CA GLY A 352 -8.62 -13.56 -5.00
C GLY A 352 -7.82 -12.79 -3.94
N LEU A 353 -8.19 -11.56 -3.62
CA LEU A 353 -7.63 -10.85 -2.47
C LEU A 353 -8.28 -11.39 -1.18
N VAL A 354 -7.45 -11.98 -0.31
CA VAL A 354 -7.87 -12.45 1.01
C VAL A 354 -7.48 -11.43 2.05
N THR A 355 -8.43 -10.97 2.85
CA THR A 355 -8.15 -10.06 3.98
C THR A 355 -8.51 -10.74 5.29
N VAL A 356 -7.70 -10.53 6.33
CA VAL A 356 -7.91 -11.16 7.65
C VAL A 356 -8.01 -10.10 8.74
N TRP A 357 -8.96 -10.27 9.65
CA TRP A 357 -9.18 -9.40 10.81
C TRP A 357 -9.21 -10.20 12.11
N LYS A 358 -8.93 -9.46 13.18
CA LYS A 358 -9.14 -9.86 14.56
C LYS A 358 -10.12 -8.89 15.21
N THR A 359 -11.13 -9.41 15.88
CA THR A 359 -11.93 -8.64 16.84
C THR A 359 -11.66 -9.18 18.23
N THR A 360 -11.19 -8.35 19.13
CA THR A 360 -10.93 -8.74 20.53
C THR A 360 -12.24 -8.97 21.28
N ALA A 361 -12.18 -9.66 22.42
CA ALA A 361 -13.33 -9.77 23.33
C ALA A 361 -13.87 -8.40 23.82
N ALA A 362 -13.07 -7.34 23.72
CA ALA A 362 -13.47 -5.96 24.01
C ALA A 362 -14.10 -5.24 22.80
N ASN A 363 -14.46 -5.97 21.74
CA ASN A 363 -15.04 -5.46 20.49
C ASN A 363 -14.14 -4.47 19.72
N VAL A 364 -12.82 -4.55 19.91
CA VAL A 364 -11.85 -3.80 19.10
C VAL A 364 -11.48 -4.65 17.89
N THR A 365 -11.78 -4.15 16.69
CA THR A 365 -11.46 -4.81 15.42
C THR A 365 -10.20 -4.21 14.79
N THR A 366 -9.27 -5.06 14.38
CA THR A 366 -8.02 -4.71 13.71
C THR A 366 -7.80 -5.63 12.52
N GLN A 367 -7.41 -5.08 11.37
CA GLN A 367 -6.92 -5.90 10.25
C GLN A 367 -5.52 -6.43 10.56
N LEU A 368 -5.31 -7.71 10.28
CA LEU A 368 -4.01 -8.38 10.42
C LEU A 368 -3.19 -8.31 9.13
N GLY A 369 -3.84 -8.18 7.97
CA GLY A 369 -3.21 -7.97 6.67
C GLY A 369 -4.02 -8.55 5.52
N THR A 370 -3.43 -8.51 4.33
CA THR A 370 -3.99 -9.06 3.09
C THR A 370 -3.02 -10.07 2.45
N VAL A 371 -3.58 -11.00 1.67
CA VAL A 371 -2.82 -11.95 0.85
C VAL A 371 -3.49 -12.06 -0.51
N GLN A 372 -2.78 -11.70 -1.57
CA GLN A 372 -3.26 -11.85 -2.94
C GLN A 372 -3.01 -13.28 -3.41
N LEU A 373 -4.06 -13.99 -3.81
CA LEU A 373 -3.93 -15.31 -4.42
C LEU A 373 -3.49 -15.17 -5.89
N PRO A 374 -2.67 -16.11 -6.42
CA PRO A 374 -2.27 -16.07 -7.83
C PRO A 374 -3.50 -16.25 -8.72
N THR A 375 -3.69 -15.40 -9.73
CA THR A 375 -4.78 -15.52 -10.71
C THR A 375 -4.33 -16.15 -12.04
N THR A 376 -3.03 -16.37 -12.21
CA THR A 376 -2.42 -16.99 -13.40
C THR A 376 -1.37 -18.05 -13.00
N GLY A 377 -1.05 -18.95 -13.93
CA GLY A 377 -0.04 -20.01 -13.71
C GLY A 377 -0.58 -21.30 -13.06
N THR A 378 0.34 -22.22 -12.74
CA THR A 378 0.04 -23.58 -12.21
C THR A 378 -0.56 -23.59 -10.80
N LEU A 379 -0.46 -22.47 -10.09
CA LEU A 379 -1.08 -22.23 -8.77
C LEU A 379 -2.22 -21.20 -8.86
N SER A 380 -2.70 -20.91 -10.07
CA SER A 380 -3.82 -20.01 -10.26
C SER A 380 -5.04 -20.48 -9.49
N TRP A 381 -5.66 -19.54 -8.81
CA TRP A 381 -6.87 -19.71 -8.09
C TRP A 381 -7.91 -18.79 -8.73
N THR A 382 -8.90 -19.40 -9.36
CA THR A 382 -10.04 -18.70 -9.95
C THR A 382 -11.29 -19.40 -9.46
N THR A 383 -11.97 -18.82 -8.47
CA THR A 383 -13.27 -19.37 -8.05
C THR A 383 -14.30 -18.28 -7.92
N GLY A 384 -15.50 -18.57 -8.41
CA GLY A 384 -16.67 -17.71 -8.33
C GLY A 384 -17.39 -17.83 -6.98
N PRO A 385 -18.72 -18.02 -6.98
CA PRO A 385 -19.49 -18.36 -5.77
C PRO A 385 -18.93 -19.60 -5.05
N GLY A 386 -19.27 -19.75 -3.77
CA GLY A 386 -18.95 -20.96 -3.01
C GLY A 386 -19.46 -20.89 -1.57
N GLN A 387 -19.19 -21.92 -0.79
CA GLN A 387 -19.57 -22.01 0.61
C GLN A 387 -18.48 -21.44 1.52
N ILE A 388 -18.91 -21.04 2.71
CA ILE A 388 -18.04 -20.72 3.84
C ILE A 388 -18.13 -21.80 4.90
N GLY A 389 -17.15 -21.89 5.77
CA GLY A 389 -17.19 -22.87 6.85
C GLY A 389 -16.01 -22.80 7.78
N MET A 390 -15.79 -23.92 8.45
CA MET A 390 -14.69 -24.10 9.39
C MET A 390 -14.06 -25.48 9.25
N ARG A 391 -12.77 -25.53 9.58
CA ARG A 391 -12.03 -26.76 9.80
C ARG A 391 -11.42 -26.75 11.19
N LEU A 392 -11.70 -27.81 11.95
CA LEU A 392 -11.21 -27.97 13.30
C LEU A 392 -10.39 -29.26 13.44
N LEU A 393 -9.27 -29.16 14.15
CA LEU A 393 -8.50 -30.32 14.59
C LEU A 393 -9.14 -30.93 15.85
N PRO A 394 -8.79 -32.18 16.23
CA PRO A 394 -9.24 -32.78 17.47
C PRO A 394 -9.06 -31.87 18.69
N ASN A 395 -10.09 -31.84 19.55
CA ASN A 395 -10.16 -31.05 20.78
C ASN A 395 -10.18 -29.52 20.58
N ARG A 396 -10.48 -29.03 19.38
CA ARG A 396 -10.66 -27.59 19.12
C ARG A 396 -12.12 -27.18 19.31
N ARG A 397 -12.31 -25.98 19.85
CA ARG A 397 -13.62 -25.37 20.12
C ARG A 397 -13.69 -23.98 19.54
N VAL A 398 -14.81 -23.68 18.91
CA VAL A 398 -15.15 -22.34 18.43
C VAL A 398 -16.61 -22.06 18.75
N ASP A 399 -16.94 -20.78 18.72
CA ASP A 399 -18.28 -20.26 19.00
C ASP A 399 -18.68 -19.22 17.94
N ASP A 400 -19.96 -18.86 17.92
CA ASP A 400 -20.52 -17.79 17.07
C ASP A 400 -19.99 -17.80 15.62
N PHE A 401 -20.39 -18.80 14.83
CA PHE A 401 -20.02 -18.81 13.42
C PHE A 401 -20.73 -17.69 12.68
N ARG A 402 -19.95 -16.90 11.93
CA ARG A 402 -20.38 -15.71 11.20
C ARG A 402 -20.10 -15.88 9.73
N GLY A 403 -20.93 -15.30 8.89
CA GLY A 403 -20.80 -15.45 7.45
C GLY A 403 -21.73 -14.58 6.62
N GLY A 404 -21.38 -14.39 5.35
CA GLY A 404 -22.20 -13.62 4.41
C GLY A 404 -21.47 -13.23 3.12
N ASN A 405 -22.23 -12.64 2.19
CA ASN A 405 -21.68 -11.86 1.09
C ASN A 405 -21.07 -10.58 1.65
N VAL A 406 -19.96 -10.13 1.07
CA VAL A 406 -19.33 -8.84 1.41
C VAL A 406 -19.39 -7.92 0.20
N GLN A 407 -19.59 -6.62 0.43
CA GLN A 407 -19.70 -5.62 -0.65
C GLN A 407 -18.33 -5.30 -1.23
#